data_AF-A0A672M3Q4-F1
#
_entry.id   AF-A0A672M3Q4-F1
#
_cell.length_a   1.000
_cell.length_b   1.000
_cell.length_c   1.000
_cell.angle_alpha   90.00
_cell.angle_beta   90.00
_cell.angle_gamma   90.00
#
_symmetry.space_group_name_H-M   'P 1'
#
loop_
_entity.id
_entity.type
_entity.pdbx_description
1 polymer ?
#
loop_
_entity_poly.entity_id
_entity_poly.type
_entity_poly.pdbx_seq_one_letter_code
_entity_poly.pdbx_strand_id
1 'polypeptide(L)'
;MVAHELWETLFLTTTPKCSGDAGGSLRHPLRHYTGSVTSSPDSDEKPFHTPVMVKEVVLDLTFGAGGHLMAILQSVPGITVVAADRDPTVFQMAQHLAEEYLGRVKPVLGRFSELNNLLPALGFGPGGVDAALLDAGCSSMQMDSAERDFSLSKNGLLDMRMDGDRYPDMPCTADVVNALDQQALASVLAEYGEEWHTRKIAAAIAQAHSIYPIGRTLQLASIVARRERNLHQRAKAWLGKYWVSLKNVIKPSEKEVQENPRARSAKFRTVVRR
;
A
#
# COMPACT_ATOMS: atom_id res chain seq x y z
N MET A 1 3.36 14.47 -1.51
CA MET A 1 4.55 14.76 -0.70
C MET A 1 4.97 13.57 0.15
N VAL A 2 4.05 12.92 0.88
CA VAL A 2 4.33 11.72 1.71
C VAL A 2 4.97 10.55 0.93
N ALA A 3 4.55 10.30 -0.32
CA ALA A 3 5.16 9.24 -1.16
C ALA A 3 6.60 9.55 -1.65
N HIS A 4 6.98 10.83 -1.70
CA HIS A 4 8.33 11.24 -2.13
C HIS A 4 9.33 11.18 -0.97
N GLU A 5 8.92 11.56 0.25
CA GLU A 5 9.77 11.42 1.44
C GLU A 5 9.99 9.96 1.84
N LEU A 6 8.99 9.08 1.64
CA LEU A 6 9.16 7.63 1.80
C LEU A 6 10.18 7.06 0.80
N TRP A 7 10.22 7.58 -0.43
CA TRP A 7 11.17 7.15 -1.46
C TRP A 7 12.62 7.50 -1.12
N GLU A 8 12.86 8.72 -0.64
CA GLU A 8 14.20 9.17 -0.20
C GLU A 8 14.70 8.37 1.01
N THR A 9 13.81 8.04 1.95
CA THR A 9 14.17 7.36 3.21
C THR A 9 14.45 5.86 3.04
N LEU A 10 13.85 5.20 2.04
CA LEU A 10 14.03 3.76 1.78
C LEU A 10 15.22 3.43 0.86
N PHE A 11 15.66 4.36 0.02
CA PHE A 11 16.49 4.00 -1.15
C PHE A 11 17.75 4.84 -1.40
N LEU A 12 18.04 5.85 -0.57
CA LEU A 12 19.22 6.71 -0.70
C LEU A 12 20.08 6.71 0.58
N THR A 13 20.78 5.61 0.83
CA THR A 13 22.03 5.64 1.59
C THR A 13 23.16 5.08 0.74
N THR A 14 23.92 5.98 0.12
CA THR A 14 25.14 5.69 -0.62
C THR A 14 26.25 5.24 0.33
N THR A 15 26.92 4.12 0.03
CA THR A 15 28.21 3.77 0.64
C THR A 15 29.34 4.60 0.01
N PRO A 16 30.41 4.96 0.75
CA PRO A 16 31.57 5.64 0.19
C PRO A 16 32.45 4.67 -0.61
N LYS A 17 32.91 5.13 -1.78
CA LYS A 17 33.88 4.45 -2.65
C LYS A 17 35.20 4.21 -1.91
N CYS A 18 35.66 2.96 -1.86
CA CYS A 18 37.07 2.66 -1.61
C CYS A 18 37.86 2.86 -2.92
N SER A 19 38.72 3.88 -2.94
CA SER A 19 39.79 4.05 -3.92
C SER A 19 40.97 3.15 -3.54
N GLY A 20 41.44 2.33 -4.47
CA GLY A 20 42.69 1.59 -4.32
C GLY A 20 43.92 2.46 -4.60
N ASP A 21 45.07 2.05 -4.07
CA ASP A 21 46.34 2.15 -4.81
C ASP A 21 47.49 1.34 -4.19
N ALA A 22 48.39 0.93 -5.11
CA ALA A 22 49.82 0.69 -4.99
C ALA A 22 50.43 -0.58 -4.33
N GLY A 23 51.08 -1.39 -5.19
CA GLY A 23 52.55 -1.54 -5.13
C GLY A 23 53.11 -2.87 -4.61
N GLY A 24 53.92 -3.57 -5.44
CA GLY A 24 54.79 -4.64 -4.96
C GLY A 24 55.35 -5.60 -6.02
N SER A 25 56.47 -5.21 -6.63
CA SER A 25 57.35 -6.06 -7.46
C SER A 25 58.12 -7.09 -6.58
N LEU A 26 58.47 -8.26 -7.13
CA LEU A 26 59.86 -8.79 -7.27
C LEU A 26 59.96 -10.33 -7.38
N ARG A 27 60.60 -10.76 -8.48
CA ARG A 27 61.60 -11.84 -8.65
C ARG A 27 61.21 -13.34 -8.61
N HIS A 28 61.53 -13.98 -9.75
CA HIS A 28 61.77 -15.41 -10.05
C HIS A 28 62.95 -16.03 -9.23
N PRO A 29 63.04 -17.37 -9.06
CA PRO A 29 63.60 -18.21 -10.13
C PRO A 29 63.03 -19.63 -10.34
N LEU A 30 63.22 -20.05 -11.59
CA LEU A 30 63.15 -21.37 -12.21
C LEU A 30 63.60 -22.54 -11.31
N ARG A 31 62.79 -23.61 -11.30
CA ARG A 31 63.23 -24.96 -10.96
C ARG A 31 62.89 -25.88 -12.13
N HIS A 32 63.93 -26.42 -12.76
CA HIS A 32 63.80 -27.53 -13.71
C HIS A 32 63.43 -28.80 -12.95
N TYR A 33 62.41 -29.52 -13.41
CA TYR A 33 62.25 -30.93 -13.10
C TYR A 33 61.84 -31.70 -14.36
N THR A 34 62.66 -32.67 -14.70
CA THR A 34 62.51 -33.67 -15.75
C THR A 34 61.53 -34.75 -15.28
N GLY A 35 60.55 -35.13 -16.11
CA GLY A 35 59.68 -36.27 -15.79
C GLY A 35 58.59 -36.53 -16.84
N SER A 36 58.73 -37.68 -17.49
CA SER A 36 57.87 -38.40 -18.43
C SER A 36 56.34 -38.19 -18.37
N VAL A 37 55.76 -38.19 -19.58
CA VAL A 37 54.35 -38.38 -19.95
C VAL A 37 53.73 -39.61 -19.28
N THR A 38 52.55 -39.48 -18.66
CA THR A 38 51.40 -40.40 -18.84
C THR A 38 50.10 -39.82 -18.23
N SER A 39 49.03 -39.89 -19.05
CA SER A 39 47.58 -39.84 -18.77
C SER A 39 46.93 -38.58 -18.16
N SER A 40 46.32 -37.77 -19.04
CA SER A 40 45.06 -37.06 -18.77
C SER A 40 43.90 -38.08 -18.84
N PRO A 41 42.86 -37.98 -18.00
CA PRO A 41 41.89 -36.88 -18.10
C PRO A 41 41.45 -36.37 -16.72
N ASP A 42 41.97 -35.22 -16.30
CA ASP A 42 41.23 -34.37 -15.37
C ASP A 42 40.28 -33.54 -16.23
N SER A 43 39.03 -34.00 -16.33
CA SER A 43 37.94 -33.13 -16.76
C SER A 43 37.78 -32.06 -15.70
N ASP A 44 38.18 -30.83 -16.05
CA ASP A 44 37.74 -29.58 -15.44
C ASP A 44 36.20 -29.48 -15.55
N GLU A 45 35.46 -30.26 -14.77
CA GLU A 45 34.06 -29.95 -14.48
C GLU A 45 34.06 -28.71 -13.59
N LYS A 46 33.96 -27.54 -14.22
CA LYS A 46 33.49 -26.34 -13.53
C LYS A 46 32.25 -26.73 -12.73
N PRO A 47 32.17 -26.47 -11.42
CA PRO A 47 30.98 -26.76 -10.67
C PRO A 47 29.81 -26.09 -11.39
N PHE A 48 28.81 -26.89 -11.76
CA PHE A 48 27.57 -26.37 -12.35
C PHE A 48 27.12 -25.20 -11.49
N HIS A 49 26.92 -24.03 -12.12
CA HIS A 49 26.31 -22.89 -11.44
C HIS A 49 24.98 -23.38 -10.89
N THR A 50 24.90 -23.58 -9.58
CA THR A 50 23.63 -23.80 -8.92
C THR A 50 22.88 -22.48 -9.07
N PRO A 51 21.73 -22.42 -9.78
CA PRO A 51 20.94 -21.22 -9.79
C PRO A 51 20.56 -20.93 -8.35
N VAL A 52 21.17 -19.90 -7.76
CA VAL A 52 20.61 -19.30 -6.56
C VAL A 52 19.34 -18.65 -7.06
N MET A 53 18.21 -19.32 -6.87
CA MET A 53 16.90 -18.67 -6.98
C MET A 53 16.93 -17.55 -5.95
N VAL A 54 17.23 -16.33 -6.41
CA VAL A 54 17.16 -15.15 -5.56
C VAL A 54 15.71 -15.09 -5.08
N LYS A 55 15.51 -15.24 -3.78
CA LYS A 55 14.18 -15.27 -3.18
C LYS A 55 13.62 -13.86 -3.27
N GLU A 56 12.83 -13.60 -4.32
CA GLU A 56 12.20 -12.31 -4.55
C GLU A 56 11.21 -11.99 -3.42
N VAL A 57 11.22 -10.72 -2.99
CA VAL A 57 10.43 -10.19 -1.90
C VAL A 57 9.55 -9.06 -2.42
N VAL A 58 8.24 -9.22 -2.25
CA VAL A 58 7.24 -8.20 -2.57
C VAL A 58 6.60 -7.70 -1.30
N LEU A 59 6.41 -6.39 -1.19
CA LEU A 59 5.55 -5.79 -0.16
C LEU A 59 4.14 -5.59 -0.73
N ASP A 60 3.15 -6.22 -0.12
CA ASP A 60 1.75 -5.80 -0.26
C ASP A 60 1.46 -4.82 0.87
N LEU A 61 1.38 -3.53 0.56
CA LEU A 61 1.29 -2.44 1.53
C LEU A 61 -0.13 -2.23 2.09
N THR A 62 -1.11 -2.89 1.48
CA THR A 62 -2.55 -2.79 1.77
C THR A 62 -3.20 -4.15 1.53
N PHE A 63 -2.75 -5.14 2.30
CA PHE A 63 -3.12 -6.54 2.11
C PHE A 63 -4.63 -6.76 1.94
N GLY A 64 -5.46 -6.07 2.75
CA GLY A 64 -6.90 -6.17 2.66
C GLY A 64 -7.39 -7.62 2.75
N ALA A 65 -8.15 -8.10 1.76
CA ALA A 65 -8.62 -9.49 1.75
C ALA A 65 -7.62 -10.49 1.11
N GLY A 66 -6.43 -10.04 0.71
CA GLY A 66 -5.38 -10.88 0.14
C GLY A 66 -5.52 -11.20 -1.35
N GLY A 67 -6.47 -10.61 -2.08
CA GLY A 67 -6.69 -10.92 -3.50
C GLY A 67 -5.44 -10.70 -4.38
N HIS A 68 -4.73 -9.59 -4.20
CA HIS A 68 -3.50 -9.32 -4.92
C HIS A 68 -2.35 -10.22 -4.48
N LEU A 69 -2.15 -10.37 -3.17
CA LEU A 69 -1.17 -11.31 -2.62
C LEU A 69 -1.35 -12.73 -3.17
N MET A 70 -2.58 -13.23 -3.23
CA MET A 70 -2.87 -14.56 -3.77
C MET A 70 -2.54 -14.66 -5.25
N ALA A 71 -2.89 -13.65 -6.05
CA ALA A 71 -2.51 -13.60 -7.46
C ALA A 71 -0.99 -13.62 -7.66
N ILE A 72 -0.24 -12.92 -6.80
CA ILE A 72 1.23 -12.91 -6.82
C ILE A 72 1.79 -14.29 -6.45
N LEU A 73 1.31 -14.90 -5.36
CA LEU A 73 1.76 -16.22 -4.91
C LEU A 73 1.52 -17.32 -5.96
N GLN A 74 0.41 -17.24 -6.69
CA GLN A 74 0.05 -18.17 -7.76
C GLN A 74 0.87 -17.96 -9.03
N SER A 75 1.26 -16.71 -9.31
CA SER A 75 1.98 -16.36 -10.53
C SER A 75 3.49 -16.59 -10.44
N VAL A 76 4.09 -16.43 -9.25
CA VAL A 76 5.55 -16.51 -9.07
C VAL A 76 5.94 -17.58 -8.05
N PRO A 77 6.40 -18.75 -8.50
CA PRO A 77 6.90 -19.80 -7.61
C PRO A 77 8.08 -19.31 -6.75
N GLY A 78 8.06 -19.63 -5.46
CA GLY A 78 9.14 -19.28 -4.53
C GLY A 78 9.15 -17.83 -4.02
N ILE A 79 8.27 -16.96 -4.54
CA ILE A 79 8.18 -15.56 -4.08
C ILE A 79 7.78 -15.49 -2.61
N THR A 80 8.31 -14.48 -1.93
CA THR A 80 7.89 -14.08 -0.58
C THR A 80 7.11 -12.78 -0.65
N VAL A 81 5.97 -12.73 0.03
CA VAL A 81 5.15 -11.53 0.13
C VAL A 81 5.06 -11.12 1.59
N VAL A 82 5.42 -9.88 1.89
CA VAL A 82 5.13 -9.24 3.17
C VAL A 82 3.73 -8.65 3.07
N ALA A 83 2.80 -9.17 3.86
CA ALA A 83 1.41 -8.77 3.87
C ALA A 83 1.20 -7.73 4.97
N ALA A 84 1.27 -6.45 4.63
CA ALA A 84 1.12 -5.34 5.57
C ALA A 84 -0.30 -4.77 5.53
N ASP A 85 -0.88 -4.61 6.71
CA ASP A 85 -2.11 -3.83 6.88
C ASP A 85 -2.17 -3.22 8.28
N ARG A 86 -2.85 -2.08 8.41
CA ARG A 86 -3.07 -1.44 9.71
C ARG A 86 -4.22 -2.10 10.47
N ASP A 87 -5.18 -2.68 9.74
CA ASP A 87 -6.41 -3.24 10.26
C ASP A 87 -6.16 -4.62 10.92
N PRO A 88 -6.39 -4.76 12.25
CA PRO A 88 -6.18 -6.03 12.94
C PRO A 88 -7.04 -7.17 12.42
N THR A 89 -8.23 -6.90 11.90
CA THR A 89 -9.14 -7.93 11.38
C THR A 89 -8.54 -8.61 10.15
N VAL A 90 -7.98 -7.83 9.21
CA VAL A 90 -7.37 -8.41 8.01
C VAL A 90 -5.98 -8.98 8.29
N PHE A 91 -5.27 -8.45 9.30
CA PHE A 91 -4.01 -9.05 9.76
C PHE A 91 -4.20 -10.50 10.21
N GLN A 92 -5.29 -10.83 10.90
CA GLN A 92 -5.60 -12.22 11.27
C GLN A 92 -5.75 -13.13 10.05
N MET A 93 -6.31 -12.62 8.95
CA MET A 93 -6.40 -13.38 7.70
C MET A 93 -5.01 -13.59 7.08
N ALA A 94 -4.15 -12.58 7.11
CA ALA A 94 -2.76 -12.71 6.67
C ALA A 94 -2.00 -13.75 7.51
N GLN A 95 -2.24 -13.81 8.82
CA GLN A 95 -1.67 -14.84 9.69
C GLN A 95 -2.11 -16.24 9.27
N HIS A 96 -3.39 -16.44 8.98
CA HIS A 96 -3.88 -17.73 8.50
C HIS A 96 -3.25 -18.12 7.15
N LEU A 97 -3.13 -17.17 6.21
CA LEU A 97 -2.43 -17.42 4.94
C LEU A 97 -0.94 -17.75 5.15
N ALA A 98 -0.29 -17.22 6.19
CA ALA A 98 1.09 -17.55 6.51
C ALA A 98 1.27 -18.99 7.01
N GLU A 99 0.25 -19.56 7.65
CA GLU A 99 0.21 -20.98 8.02
C GLU A 99 0.05 -21.88 6.78
N GLU A 100 -0.77 -21.46 5.81
CA GLU A 100 -0.97 -22.20 4.55
C GLU A 100 0.26 -22.10 3.62
N TYR A 101 0.90 -20.94 3.56
CA TYR A 101 2.04 -20.64 2.69
C TYR A 101 3.33 -20.43 3.48
N LEU A 102 3.73 -21.48 4.21
CA LEU A 102 4.89 -21.46 5.10
C LEU A 102 6.15 -20.88 4.43
N GLY A 103 6.69 -19.83 5.04
CA GLY A 103 7.92 -19.17 4.60
C GLY A 103 7.79 -18.31 3.33
N ARG A 104 6.58 -18.20 2.76
CA ARG A 104 6.26 -17.35 1.59
C ARG A 104 5.37 -16.15 1.95
N VAL A 105 4.59 -16.21 3.02
CA VAL A 105 3.82 -15.06 3.50
C VAL A 105 4.37 -14.60 4.86
N LYS A 106 4.61 -13.30 4.98
CA LYS A 106 5.06 -12.64 6.21
C LYS A 106 4.07 -11.55 6.63
N PRO A 107 3.16 -11.82 7.57
CA PRO A 107 2.16 -10.85 8.03
C PRO A 107 2.81 -9.72 8.82
N VAL A 108 2.35 -8.48 8.61
CA VAL A 108 2.76 -7.30 9.37
C VAL A 108 1.54 -6.47 9.75
N LEU A 109 1.33 -6.30 11.06
CA LEU A 109 0.34 -5.37 11.60
C LEU A 109 0.96 -3.99 11.77
N GLY A 110 0.63 -3.04 10.89
CA GLY A 110 1.28 -1.74 10.86
C GLY A 110 0.80 -0.88 9.71
N ARG A 111 0.98 0.44 9.83
CA ARG A 111 0.74 1.34 8.71
C ARG A 111 1.89 1.19 7.71
N PHE A 112 1.62 1.34 6.42
CA PHE A 112 2.69 1.32 5.41
C PHE A 112 3.76 2.40 5.66
N SER A 113 3.41 3.51 6.32
CA SER A 113 4.35 4.57 6.74
C SER A 113 5.33 4.13 7.82
N GLU A 114 5.05 3.03 8.53
CA GLU A 114 5.86 2.49 9.62
C GLU A 114 6.79 1.37 9.14
N LEU A 115 6.66 0.91 7.89
CA LEU A 115 7.34 -0.29 7.40
C LEU A 115 8.86 -0.20 7.44
N ASN A 116 9.45 0.99 7.31
CA ASN A 116 10.90 1.17 7.46
C ASN A 116 11.42 0.68 8.81
N ASN A 117 10.58 0.79 9.85
CA ASN A 117 10.91 0.36 11.20
C ASN A 117 10.50 -1.10 11.45
N LEU A 118 9.52 -1.63 10.71
CA LEU A 118 8.96 -2.97 10.91
C LEU A 118 9.71 -4.06 10.12
N LEU A 119 10.21 -3.73 8.91
CA LEU A 119 10.89 -4.68 8.02
C LEU A 119 12.19 -5.28 8.59
N PRO A 120 13.04 -4.54 9.34
CA PRO A 120 14.24 -5.12 9.92
C PRO A 120 13.96 -6.29 10.86
N ALA A 121 12.87 -6.24 11.63
CA ALA A 121 12.46 -7.32 12.53
C ALA A 121 12.08 -8.61 11.78
N LEU A 122 11.73 -8.50 10.49
CA LEU A 122 11.44 -9.63 9.61
C LEU A 122 12.69 -10.15 8.85
N GLY A 123 13.86 -9.58 9.13
CA GLY A 123 15.12 -9.90 8.46
C GLY A 123 15.32 -9.18 7.13
N PHE A 124 14.56 -8.11 6.85
CA PHE A 124 14.71 -7.32 5.63
C PHE A 124 15.39 -5.98 5.94
N GLY A 125 16.62 -5.84 5.46
CA GLY A 125 17.37 -4.57 5.51
C GLY A 125 17.07 -3.67 4.30
N PRO A 126 17.71 -2.48 4.24
CA PRO A 126 17.64 -1.60 3.07
C PRO A 126 18.01 -2.36 1.79
N GLY A 127 17.17 -2.24 0.76
CA GLY A 127 17.33 -2.97 -0.51
C GLY A 127 16.91 -4.44 -0.48
N GLY A 128 16.37 -4.96 0.63
CA GLY A 128 15.87 -6.34 0.75
C GLY A 128 14.45 -6.56 0.20
N VAL A 129 13.97 -5.67 -0.66
CA VAL A 129 12.63 -5.67 -1.26
C VAL A 129 12.77 -5.40 -2.76
N ASP A 130 12.17 -6.25 -3.57
CA ASP A 130 12.24 -6.21 -5.03
C ASP A 130 11.06 -5.45 -5.65
N ALA A 131 9.89 -5.50 -5.02
CA ALA A 131 8.71 -4.75 -5.45
C ALA A 131 7.80 -4.35 -4.28
N ALA A 132 6.97 -3.33 -4.52
CA ALA A 132 5.91 -2.94 -3.60
C ALA A 132 4.62 -2.66 -4.37
N LEU A 133 3.51 -3.10 -3.79
CA LEU A 133 2.15 -2.88 -4.28
C LEU A 133 1.38 -2.05 -3.27
N LEU A 134 0.66 -1.03 -3.75
CA LEU A 134 -0.25 -0.22 -2.94
C LEU A 134 -1.61 -0.14 -3.65
N ASP A 135 -2.63 -0.70 -3.03
CA ASP A 135 -4.04 -0.54 -3.41
C ASP A 135 -4.71 0.48 -2.48
N ALA A 136 -4.74 1.73 -2.92
CA ALA A 136 -5.31 2.82 -2.14
C ALA A 136 -6.84 2.82 -2.27
N GLY A 137 -7.52 2.13 -1.35
CA GLY A 137 -8.98 2.06 -1.27
C GLY A 137 -9.46 1.40 0.01
N CYS A 138 -10.78 1.45 0.25
CA CYS A 138 -11.41 0.66 1.32
C CYS A 138 -11.79 -0.72 0.78
N SER A 139 -11.61 -1.76 1.60
CA SER A 139 -11.97 -3.14 1.24
C SER A 139 -13.49 -3.34 1.27
N SER A 140 -13.98 -4.35 0.55
CA SER A 140 -15.40 -4.76 0.64
C SER A 140 -15.77 -5.16 2.06
N MET A 141 -14.87 -5.85 2.76
CA MET A 141 -15.06 -6.22 4.17
C MET A 141 -15.35 -5.00 5.07
N GLN A 142 -14.74 -3.86 4.77
CA GLN A 142 -14.99 -2.60 5.49
C GLN A 142 -16.34 -1.98 5.10
N MET A 143 -16.67 -1.93 3.81
CA MET A 143 -17.87 -1.22 3.31
C MET A 143 -19.17 -2.02 3.43
N ASP A 144 -19.09 -3.35 3.40
CA ASP A 144 -20.22 -4.27 3.36
C ASP A 144 -20.69 -4.70 4.76
N SER A 145 -20.02 -4.29 5.83
CA SER A 145 -20.46 -4.57 7.19
C SER A 145 -20.84 -3.29 7.93
N ALA A 146 -21.99 -3.32 8.62
CA ALA A 146 -22.42 -2.21 9.46
C ALA A 146 -21.50 -2.04 10.68
N GLU A 147 -21.00 -3.16 11.22
CA GLU A 147 -20.14 -3.22 12.41
C GLU A 147 -18.74 -2.68 12.14
N ARG A 148 -18.38 -2.51 10.87
CA ARG A 148 -17.11 -1.92 10.47
C ARG A 148 -17.17 -0.40 10.38
N ASP A 149 -18.36 0.21 10.50
CA ASP A 149 -18.55 1.66 10.62
C ASP A 149 -18.14 2.52 9.40
N PHE A 150 -17.72 1.90 8.29
CA PHE A 150 -17.41 2.61 7.03
C PHE A 150 -18.62 2.78 6.10
N SER A 151 -19.66 1.96 6.28
CA SER A 151 -20.79 1.91 5.37
C SER A 151 -21.71 3.12 5.53
N LEU A 152 -21.95 3.86 4.44
CA LEU A 152 -22.94 4.94 4.39
C LEU A 152 -24.36 4.46 4.02
N SER A 153 -24.51 3.20 3.65
CA SER A 153 -25.81 2.57 3.33
C SER A 153 -26.30 1.61 4.43
N LYS A 154 -25.43 1.22 5.36
CA LYS A 154 -25.75 0.40 6.54
C LYS A 154 -25.52 1.22 7.80
N ASN A 155 -26.33 0.99 8.83
CA ASN A 155 -26.29 1.79 10.06
C ASN A 155 -25.26 1.25 11.05
N GLY A 156 -24.10 1.92 11.15
CA GLY A 156 -23.04 1.66 12.13
C GLY A 156 -22.84 2.83 13.10
N LEU A 157 -21.88 2.71 14.01
CA LEU A 157 -21.29 3.85 14.70
C LEU A 157 -20.55 4.72 13.69
N LEU A 158 -20.39 6.01 13.98
CA LEU A 158 -19.61 6.90 13.11
C LEU A 158 -18.13 6.88 13.50
N ASP A 159 -17.46 5.73 13.34
CA ASP A 159 -16.04 5.59 13.69
C ASP A 159 -15.12 5.80 12.46
N MET A 160 -15.19 4.90 11.49
CA MET A 160 -14.36 4.87 10.26
C MET A 160 -12.84 4.76 10.47
N ARG A 161 -12.34 4.40 11.67
CA ARG A 161 -10.94 4.04 11.86
C ARG A 161 -10.70 2.58 11.46
N MET A 162 -9.66 2.35 10.66
CA MET A 162 -9.27 0.98 10.27
C MET A 162 -8.60 0.20 11.41
N ASP A 163 -7.96 0.91 12.35
CA ASP A 163 -7.16 0.38 13.45
C ASP A 163 -7.59 0.99 14.80
N GLY A 164 -8.89 1.25 14.96
CA GLY A 164 -9.46 1.93 16.14
C GLY A 164 -9.06 1.29 17.47
N ASP A 165 -9.08 -0.04 17.55
CA ASP A 165 -8.69 -0.79 18.75
C ASP A 165 -7.22 -0.60 19.14
N ARG A 166 -6.35 -0.33 18.16
CA ARG A 166 -4.92 -0.08 18.40
C ARG A 166 -4.64 1.34 18.88
N TYR A 167 -5.55 2.27 18.59
CA TYR A 167 -5.40 3.69 18.88
C TYR A 167 -6.71 4.28 19.42
N PRO A 168 -7.18 3.83 20.60
CA PRO A 168 -8.49 4.22 21.12
C PRO A 168 -8.62 5.72 21.33
N ASP A 169 -7.51 6.39 21.70
CA ASP A 169 -7.45 7.83 21.96
C ASP A 169 -7.40 8.70 20.69
N MET A 170 -7.23 8.10 19.51
CA MET A 170 -7.22 8.86 18.25
C MET A 170 -8.65 9.23 17.86
N PRO A 171 -8.92 10.48 17.44
CA PRO A 171 -10.26 10.92 17.06
C PRO A 171 -10.90 10.01 16.01
N CYS A 172 -12.11 9.56 16.30
CA CYS A 172 -12.96 8.90 15.32
C CYS A 172 -13.75 9.94 14.50
N THR A 173 -14.48 9.48 13.48
CA THR A 173 -15.24 10.40 12.62
C THR A 173 -16.30 11.16 13.40
N ALA A 174 -16.96 10.54 14.39
CA ALA A 174 -17.92 11.21 15.26
C ALA A 174 -17.28 12.38 16.01
N ASP A 175 -16.05 12.21 16.54
CA ASP A 175 -15.34 13.27 17.23
C ASP A 175 -15.07 14.45 16.30
N VAL A 176 -14.58 14.15 15.09
CA VAL A 176 -14.29 15.17 14.07
C VAL A 176 -15.55 15.94 13.68
N VAL A 177 -16.64 15.24 13.33
CA VAL A 177 -17.84 15.91 12.84
C VAL A 177 -18.57 16.70 13.92
N ASN A 178 -18.43 16.32 15.20
CA ASN A 178 -19.10 17.02 16.30
C ASN A 178 -18.23 18.13 16.93
N ALA A 179 -16.91 18.13 16.71
CA ALA A 179 -16.00 19.13 17.29
C ALA A 179 -15.64 20.27 16.32
N LEU A 180 -15.51 19.99 15.03
CA LEU A 180 -15.06 20.99 14.06
C LEU A 180 -16.16 22.00 13.72
N ASP A 181 -15.80 23.28 13.62
CA ASP A 181 -16.72 24.29 13.12
C ASP A 181 -16.99 24.15 11.60
N GLN A 182 -17.94 24.94 11.09
CA GLN A 182 -18.30 24.93 9.67
C GLN A 182 -17.11 25.21 8.74
N GLN A 183 -16.19 26.09 9.11
CA GLN A 183 -15.07 26.47 8.25
C GLN A 183 -14.06 25.32 8.17
N ALA A 184 -13.68 24.74 9.31
CA ALA A 184 -12.80 23.59 9.40
C ALA A 184 -13.39 22.38 8.67
N LEU A 185 -14.68 22.08 8.86
CA LEU A 185 -15.39 21.03 8.12
C LEU A 185 -15.34 21.27 6.61
N ALA A 186 -15.58 22.49 6.15
CA ALA A 186 -15.52 22.81 4.72
C ALA A 186 -14.11 22.62 4.15
N SER A 187 -13.06 22.96 4.90
CA SER A 187 -11.67 22.75 4.50
C SER A 187 -11.32 21.27 4.38
N VAL A 188 -11.68 20.45 5.37
CA VAL A 188 -11.45 18.99 5.33
C VAL A 188 -12.15 18.36 4.14
N LEU A 189 -13.43 18.69 3.92
CA LEU A 189 -14.20 18.17 2.79
C LEU A 189 -13.63 18.64 1.44
N ALA A 190 -13.11 19.86 1.35
CA ALA A 190 -12.55 20.39 0.11
C ALA A 190 -11.21 19.76 -0.24
N GLU A 191 -10.36 19.52 0.77
CA GLU A 191 -9.04 18.92 0.58
C GLU A 191 -9.13 17.43 0.22
N TYR A 192 -10.01 16.68 0.90
CA TYR A 192 -10.03 15.22 0.81
C TYR A 192 -11.25 14.63 0.10
N GLY A 193 -12.36 15.37 -0.01
CA GLY A 193 -13.64 14.82 -0.45
C GLY A 193 -13.93 14.93 -1.94
N GLU A 194 -13.10 15.65 -2.71
CA GLU A 194 -13.35 15.96 -4.14
C GLU A 194 -14.77 16.52 -4.43
N GLU A 195 -15.41 17.14 -3.43
CA GLU A 195 -16.80 17.59 -3.48
C GLU A 195 -16.88 19.10 -3.73
N TRP A 196 -17.79 19.53 -4.63
CA TRP A 196 -17.91 20.95 -4.96
C TRP A 196 -18.75 21.73 -3.93
N HIS A 197 -19.67 21.05 -3.25
CA HIS A 197 -20.64 21.63 -2.33
C HIS A 197 -20.19 21.60 -0.86
N THR A 198 -18.88 21.58 -0.62
CA THR A 198 -18.25 21.46 0.71
C THR A 198 -18.82 22.42 1.74
N ARG A 199 -18.97 23.71 1.39
CA ARG A 199 -19.53 24.73 2.30
C ARG A 199 -20.97 24.43 2.72
N LYS A 200 -21.80 23.92 1.80
CA LYS A 200 -23.21 23.60 2.07
C LYS A 200 -23.32 22.34 2.94
N ILE A 201 -22.49 21.35 2.66
CA ILE A 201 -22.42 20.11 3.42
C ILE A 201 -21.92 20.41 4.84
N ALA A 202 -20.82 21.15 4.97
CA ALA A 202 -20.27 21.58 6.25
C ALA A 202 -21.29 22.38 7.08
N ALA A 203 -22.02 23.32 6.46
CA ALA A 203 -23.09 24.06 7.14
C ALA A 203 -24.21 23.13 7.66
N ALA A 204 -24.57 22.10 6.89
CA ALA A 204 -25.60 21.15 7.30
C ALA A 204 -25.13 20.25 8.45
N ILE A 205 -23.87 19.81 8.42
CA ILE A 205 -23.25 19.05 9.51
C ILE A 205 -23.19 19.92 10.77
N ALA A 206 -22.69 21.15 10.65
CA ALA A 206 -22.57 22.07 11.77
C ALA A 206 -23.93 22.43 12.40
N GLN A 207 -24.94 22.68 11.55
CA GLN A 207 -26.30 22.87 12.03
C GLN A 207 -26.81 21.63 12.78
N ALA A 208 -26.59 20.43 12.23
CA ALA A 208 -27.09 19.20 12.84
C ALA A 208 -26.44 18.91 14.20
N HIS A 209 -25.10 18.99 14.29
CA HIS A 209 -24.40 18.72 15.55
C HIS A 209 -24.70 19.75 16.65
N SER A 210 -25.16 20.96 16.28
CA SER A 210 -25.49 22.00 17.26
C SER A 210 -26.77 21.69 18.02
N ILE A 211 -27.59 20.78 17.48
CA ILE A 211 -28.85 20.35 18.06
C ILE A 211 -28.64 19.03 18.83
N TYR A 212 -28.06 18.03 18.17
CA TYR A 212 -27.73 16.73 18.78
C TYR A 212 -26.46 16.15 18.16
N PRO A 213 -25.60 15.46 18.95
CA PRO A 213 -24.42 14.79 18.43
C PRO A 213 -24.74 13.78 17.32
N ILE A 214 -23.93 13.78 16.27
CA ILE A 214 -24.00 12.84 15.15
C ILE A 214 -23.16 11.62 15.52
N GLY A 215 -23.82 10.48 15.77
CA GLY A 215 -23.15 9.27 16.26
C GLY A 215 -23.22 8.07 15.30
N ARG A 216 -23.94 8.18 14.19
CA ARG A 216 -24.19 7.05 13.28
C ARG A 216 -23.99 7.39 11.82
N THR A 217 -23.58 6.40 11.04
CA THR A 217 -23.32 6.56 9.59
C THR A 217 -24.56 7.00 8.81
N LEU A 218 -25.73 6.40 9.05
CA LEU A 218 -26.97 6.81 8.37
C LEU A 218 -27.44 8.20 8.77
N GLN A 219 -27.17 8.64 10.00
CA GLN A 219 -27.47 10.02 10.41
C GLN A 219 -26.66 10.99 9.55
N LEU A 220 -25.34 10.79 9.47
CA LEU A 220 -24.47 11.62 8.62
C LEU A 220 -24.90 11.55 7.15
N ALA A 221 -25.13 10.35 6.59
CA ALA A 221 -25.57 10.18 5.22
C ALA A 221 -26.89 10.91 4.93
N SER A 222 -27.84 10.90 5.87
CA SER A 222 -29.13 11.59 5.72
C SER A 222 -28.98 13.11 5.70
N ILE A 223 -28.06 13.67 6.50
CA ILE A 223 -27.75 15.10 6.56
C ILE A 223 -27.19 15.56 5.20
N VAL A 224 -26.22 14.80 4.67
CA VAL A 224 -25.60 15.08 3.36
C VAL A 224 -26.62 14.93 2.22
N ALA A 225 -27.35 13.82 2.17
CA ALA A 225 -28.30 13.51 1.09
C ALA A 225 -29.48 14.49 1.00
N ARG A 226 -29.92 15.08 2.12
CA ARG A 226 -30.95 16.14 2.12
C ARG A 226 -30.48 17.40 1.39
N ARG A 227 -29.17 17.64 1.30
CA ARG A 227 -28.60 18.78 0.59
C ARG A 227 -28.30 18.45 -0.88
N GLU A 228 -27.95 17.21 -1.19
CA GLU A 228 -27.68 16.78 -2.58
C GLU A 228 -28.93 16.58 -3.44
N ARG A 229 -30.07 16.18 -2.85
CA ARG A 229 -31.34 16.02 -3.61
C ARG A 229 -31.82 17.30 -4.30
N ASN A 230 -31.32 18.46 -3.90
CA ASN A 230 -31.60 19.75 -4.55
C ASN A 230 -30.54 20.18 -5.60
N LEU A 231 -29.50 19.37 -5.83
CA LEU A 231 -28.29 19.79 -6.58
C LEU A 231 -27.96 18.90 -7.78
N HIS A 232 -28.57 17.72 -7.90
CA HIS A 232 -28.42 16.79 -9.04
C HIS A 232 -28.77 17.39 -10.42
N GLN A 233 -29.34 18.60 -10.48
CA GLN A 233 -29.60 19.31 -11.74
C GLN A 233 -28.41 20.12 -12.30
N ARG A 234 -27.27 20.29 -11.59
CA ARG A 234 -26.21 21.24 -12.04
C ARG A 234 -24.80 20.67 -12.25
N ALA A 235 -24.55 19.39 -12.01
CA ALA A 235 -23.20 18.80 -12.13
C ALA A 235 -22.76 18.45 -13.56
N LYS A 236 -23.66 18.41 -14.55
CA LYS A 236 -23.32 17.99 -15.93
C LYS A 236 -22.50 19.01 -16.75
N ALA A 237 -22.29 20.23 -16.25
CA ALA A 237 -21.74 21.32 -17.07
C ALA A 237 -20.21 21.56 -16.95
N TRP A 238 -19.49 20.88 -16.06
CA TRP A 238 -18.12 21.32 -15.69
C TRP A 238 -16.99 20.28 -15.77
N LEU A 239 -17.26 19.04 -16.18
CA LEU A 239 -16.22 17.98 -16.29
C LEU A 239 -15.21 18.19 -17.45
N GLY A 240 -15.08 19.40 -17.99
CA GLY A 240 -14.28 19.70 -19.16
C GLY A 240 -12.91 20.35 -18.92
N LYS A 241 -12.45 20.58 -17.67
CA LYS A 241 -11.38 21.57 -17.45
C LYS A 241 -10.07 21.15 -16.76
N TYR A 242 -9.82 19.87 -16.48
CA TYR A 242 -8.47 19.44 -16.07
C TYR A 242 -8.09 18.10 -16.68
N TRP A 243 -7.27 18.17 -17.73
CA TRP A 243 -6.54 17.03 -18.25
C TRP A 243 -5.16 16.99 -17.57
N VAL A 244 -4.98 16.06 -16.63
CA VAL A 244 -3.62 15.65 -16.24
C VAL A 244 -3.18 14.64 -17.30
N SER A 245 -2.19 15.01 -18.11
CA SER A 245 -1.55 14.10 -19.05
C SER A 245 -0.75 13.06 -18.26
N LEU A 246 -1.23 11.83 -18.27
CA LEU A 246 -0.65 10.69 -17.57
C LEU A 246 -0.25 9.68 -18.63
N LYS A 247 0.92 9.86 -19.24
CA LYS A 247 1.34 9.08 -20.41
C LYS A 247 1.38 7.56 -20.17
N ASN A 248 1.34 7.07 -18.90
CA ASN A 248 1.45 5.65 -18.54
C ASN A 248 0.44 5.16 -17.48
N VAL A 249 -0.77 5.73 -17.40
CA VAL A 249 -1.79 5.22 -16.46
C VAL A 249 -2.64 4.14 -17.11
N ILE A 250 -2.65 2.97 -16.47
CA ILE A 250 -3.53 1.86 -16.86
C ILE A 250 -4.87 2.05 -16.15
N LYS A 251 -5.95 1.97 -16.92
CA LYS A 251 -7.34 2.06 -16.44
C LYS A 251 -8.04 0.73 -16.66
N PRO A 252 -9.02 0.39 -15.82
CA PRO A 252 -9.79 -0.84 -15.99
C PRO A 252 -10.62 -0.79 -17.27
N SER A 253 -10.90 -1.97 -17.81
CA SER A 253 -11.79 -2.13 -18.95
C SER A 253 -13.25 -1.89 -18.56
N GLU A 254 -14.12 -1.59 -19.54
CA GLU A 254 -15.56 -1.44 -19.26
C GLU A 254 -16.17 -2.71 -18.66
N LYS A 255 -15.73 -3.89 -19.13
CA LYS A 255 -16.17 -5.19 -18.60
C LYS A 255 -15.77 -5.35 -17.13
N GLU A 256 -14.52 -5.01 -16.79
CA GLU A 256 -14.04 -5.06 -15.41
C GLU A 256 -14.82 -4.11 -14.50
N VAL A 257 -15.19 -2.92 -14.98
CA VAL A 257 -16.01 -1.98 -14.22
C VAL A 257 -17.44 -2.50 -14.02
N GLN A 258 -17.99 -3.24 -14.96
CA GLN A 258 -19.31 -3.87 -14.81
C GLN A 258 -19.28 -5.01 -13.77
N GLU A 259 -18.22 -5.83 -13.78
CA GLU A 259 -18.05 -6.95 -12.84
C GLU A 259 -17.64 -6.47 -11.44
N ASN A 260 -16.83 -5.41 -11.37
CA ASN A 260 -16.37 -4.79 -10.14
C ASN A 260 -16.53 -3.26 -10.21
N PRO A 261 -17.71 -2.74 -9.82
CA PRO A 261 -17.99 -1.29 -9.82
C PRO A 261 -17.00 -0.45 -9.00
N ARG A 262 -16.25 -1.04 -8.05
CA ARG A 262 -15.22 -0.35 -7.26
C ARG A 262 -14.00 0.03 -8.10
N ALA A 263 -13.73 -0.70 -9.19
CA ALA A 263 -12.63 -0.40 -10.10
C ALA A 263 -12.88 0.88 -10.92
N ARG A 264 -14.11 1.40 -11.00
CA ARG A 264 -14.50 2.52 -11.90
C ARG A 264 -13.55 3.73 -11.92
N SER A 265 -12.94 4.08 -10.78
CA SER A 265 -12.04 5.22 -10.63
C SER A 265 -10.57 4.83 -10.48
N ALA A 266 -10.25 3.54 -10.58
CA ALA A 266 -8.90 3.01 -10.41
C ALA A 266 -7.95 3.55 -11.49
N LYS A 267 -6.73 3.84 -11.04
CA LYS A 267 -5.63 4.37 -11.89
C LYS A 267 -4.35 3.67 -11.46
N PHE A 268 -3.94 2.66 -12.21
CA PHE A 268 -2.72 1.92 -11.91
C PHE A 268 -1.49 2.61 -12.51
N ARG A 269 -0.42 2.61 -11.73
CA ARG A 269 0.86 3.27 -12.03
C ARG A 269 2.00 2.38 -11.56
N THR A 270 3.08 2.38 -12.32
CA THR A 270 4.32 1.66 -11.97
C THR A 270 5.51 2.60 -12.05
N VAL A 271 6.49 2.33 -11.20
CA VAL A 271 7.81 2.96 -11.23
C VAL A 271 8.82 1.83 -11.04
N VAL A 272 9.89 1.86 -11.83
CA VAL A 272 10.98 0.88 -11.74
C VAL A 272 12.22 1.61 -11.24
N ARG A 273 12.84 1.09 -10.18
CA ARG A 273 14.13 1.57 -9.69
C ARG A 273 15.20 1.14 -10.70
N ARG A 274 16.01 2.09 -11.16
CA ARG A 274 17.18 1.84 -12.03
C ARG A 274 18.42 1.58 -11.21
#